data_AF-A0A4Q7NVS5-F1
#
_entry.id   AF-A0A4Q7NVS5-F1
#
_cell.length_a   1.000
_cell.length_b   1.000
_cell.length_c   1.000
_cell.angle_alpha   90.00
_cell.angle_beta   90.00
_cell.angle_gamma   90.00
#
_symmetry.space_group_name_H-M   'P 1'
#
loop_
_entity.id
_entity.type
_entity.pdbx_description
1 polymer ?
#
loop_
_entity_poly.entity_id
_entity_poly.type
_entity_poly.pdbx_seq_one_letter_code
_entity_poly.pdbx_strand_id
1 'polypeptide(L)'
;MKTVQITKTTIFLLLFCVLMPIQGKAQKINSFSEYKIIESEYGGKKIRITPHSKTTNVGKDESKYQKNWSVYGVLICYTVDGKKKVKRQDMTFDLKKQGYYETILTYGDNASLGVVSVTYFNMVEQPKEDWPKKESCL
;
A
#
# COMPACT_ATOMS: atom_id res chain seq x y z
N MET A 1 67.55 29.00 -19.30
CA MET A 1 66.48 28.14 -19.84
C MET A 1 66.56 26.77 -19.18
N LYS A 2 65.60 26.45 -18.32
CA LYS A 2 65.27 25.08 -17.89
C LYS A 2 63.76 25.00 -17.78
N THR A 3 63.16 24.21 -18.66
CA THR A 3 61.72 23.94 -18.75
C THR A 3 61.49 22.58 -18.12
N VAL A 4 60.69 22.46 -17.06
CA VAL A 4 60.22 21.15 -16.58
C VAL A 4 58.80 21.25 -16.00
N GLN A 5 57.86 20.74 -16.79
CA GLN A 5 56.69 19.91 -16.47
C GLN A 5 55.72 20.38 -15.37
N ILE A 6 54.61 20.98 -15.81
CA ILE A 6 53.38 21.09 -15.04
C ILE A 6 52.63 19.76 -15.15
N THR A 7 52.72 18.93 -14.12
CA THR A 7 51.92 17.70 -13.97
C THR A 7 50.43 18.06 -13.90
N LYS A 8 49.66 17.64 -14.90
CA LYS A 8 48.20 17.68 -14.91
C LYS A 8 47.66 16.64 -13.93
N THR A 9 47.47 17.03 -12.68
CA THR A 9 46.75 16.20 -11.70
C THR A 9 45.25 16.37 -11.93
N THR A 10 44.65 15.33 -12.50
CA THR A 10 43.22 15.13 -12.72
C THR A 10 42.43 15.35 -11.42
N ILE A 11 41.72 16.47 -11.30
CA ILE A 11 40.72 16.68 -10.25
C ILE A 11 39.40 16.12 -10.80
N PHE A 12 39.18 14.82 -10.61
CA PHE A 12 37.86 14.19 -10.74
C PHE A 12 37.19 14.29 -9.36
N LEU A 13 36.66 15.47 -9.05
CA LEU A 13 36.03 15.77 -7.76
C LEU A 13 34.66 15.06 -7.69
N LEU A 14 34.66 13.87 -7.10
CA LEU A 14 33.64 13.33 -6.18
C LEU A 14 32.24 13.96 -6.27
N LEU A 15 31.50 13.64 -7.34
CA LEU A 15 30.03 13.71 -7.32
C LEU A 15 29.46 12.40 -6.78
N PHE A 16 29.97 11.93 -5.64
CA PHE A 16 29.34 10.84 -4.89
C PHE A 16 28.24 11.49 -4.02
N CYS A 17 27.16 11.90 -4.70
CA CYS A 17 25.92 12.25 -4.03
C CYS A 17 25.56 11.08 -3.12
N VAL A 18 25.55 11.39 -1.83
CA VAL A 18 25.18 10.54 -0.71
C VAL A 18 23.72 10.12 -0.93
N LEU A 19 23.50 9.09 -1.74
CA LEU A 19 22.28 8.29 -1.76
C LEU A 19 22.31 7.40 -0.50
N MET A 20 22.27 8.02 0.67
CA MET A 20 21.86 7.27 1.85
C MET A 20 20.39 6.92 1.63
N PRO A 21 20.02 5.62 1.52
CA PRO A 21 18.62 5.26 1.55
C PRO A 21 18.07 5.78 2.87
N ILE A 22 17.05 6.63 2.81
CA ILE A 22 16.28 7.04 3.98
C ILE A 22 15.64 5.76 4.51
N GLN A 23 16.30 5.10 5.45
CA GLN A 23 15.76 3.95 6.16
C GLN A 23 14.64 4.48 7.07
N GLY A 24 13.45 4.62 6.50
CA GLY A 24 12.25 4.88 7.29
C GLY A 24 12.08 3.76 8.30
N LYS A 25 11.99 4.10 9.59
CA LYS A 25 11.63 3.15 10.65
C LYS A 25 10.36 2.41 10.24
N ALA A 26 10.28 1.10 10.45
CA ALA A 26 9.10 0.38 10.03
C ALA A 26 7.87 0.86 10.81
N GLN A 27 6.74 0.83 10.13
CA GLN A 27 5.47 1.23 10.69
C GLN A 27 4.50 0.06 10.56
N LYS A 28 4.00 -0.44 11.69
CA LYS A 28 2.88 -1.37 11.71
C LYS A 28 1.57 -0.60 11.79
N ILE A 29 0.60 -0.94 10.95
CA ILE A 29 -0.77 -0.45 11.02
C ILE A 29 -1.50 -1.29 12.06
N ASN A 30 -2.04 -0.63 13.09
CA ASN A 30 -2.76 -1.32 14.17
C ASN A 30 -4.27 -1.35 13.92
N SER A 31 -4.79 -0.33 13.23
CA SER A 31 -6.19 -0.24 12.87
C SER A 31 -6.38 0.58 11.59
N PHE A 32 -7.46 0.29 10.89
CA PHE A 32 -7.92 1.05 9.73
C PHE A 32 -9.08 1.95 10.13
N SER A 33 -9.19 3.09 9.46
CA SER A 33 -10.35 3.96 9.58
C SER A 33 -11.55 3.32 8.89
N GLU A 34 -12.74 3.85 9.18
CA GLU A 34 -13.90 3.56 8.35
C GLU A 34 -13.59 3.93 6.89
N TYR A 35 -13.95 3.04 5.96
CA TYR A 35 -13.70 3.25 4.55
C TYR A 35 -14.63 4.33 4.00
N LYS A 36 -14.23 4.96 2.89
CA LYS A 36 -15.06 5.94 2.20
C LYS A 36 -15.42 5.45 0.82
N ILE A 37 -16.68 5.59 0.43
CA ILE A 37 -17.11 5.46 -0.95
C ILE A 37 -16.99 6.82 -1.63
N ILE A 38 -16.30 6.87 -2.76
CA ILE A 38 -15.99 8.10 -3.49
C ILE A 38 -16.45 7.91 -4.93
N GLU A 39 -17.10 8.92 -5.50
CA GLU A 39 -17.43 8.94 -6.93
C GLU A 39 -16.19 9.29 -7.75
N SER A 40 -15.99 8.55 -8.84
CA SER A 40 -14.97 8.84 -9.84
C SER A 40 -15.49 9.87 -10.83
N GLU A 41 -14.56 10.53 -11.52
CA GLU A 41 -14.86 11.49 -12.58
C GLU A 41 -15.79 10.91 -13.68
N TYR A 42 -15.74 9.60 -13.90
CA TYR A 42 -16.55 8.90 -14.90
C TYR A 42 -17.80 8.22 -14.30
N GLY A 43 -18.31 8.72 -13.18
CA GLY A 43 -19.54 8.26 -12.52
C GLY A 43 -19.43 6.93 -11.76
N GLY A 44 -18.35 6.16 -11.95
CA GLY A 44 -18.09 4.94 -11.20
C GLY A 44 -17.83 5.18 -9.71
N LYS A 45 -18.03 4.18 -8.86
CA LYS A 45 -17.77 4.28 -7.41
C LYS A 45 -16.47 3.59 -7.04
N LYS A 46 -15.69 4.23 -6.18
CA LYS A 46 -14.44 3.71 -5.61
C LYS A 46 -14.56 3.57 -4.10
N ILE A 47 -13.78 2.67 -3.54
CA ILE A 47 -13.58 2.57 -2.09
C ILE A 47 -12.17 3.03 -1.75
N ARG A 48 -12.07 3.90 -0.75
CA ARG A 48 -10.80 4.35 -0.16
C ARG A 48 -10.68 3.84 1.26
N ILE A 49 -9.55 3.20 1.56
CA ILE A 49 -9.19 2.65 2.86
C ILE A 49 -7.92 3.35 3.34
N THR A 50 -7.97 3.88 4.55
CA THR A 50 -6.85 4.61 5.15
C THR A 50 -6.51 4.00 6.50
N PRO A 51 -5.22 3.87 6.86
CA PRO A 51 -4.82 3.52 8.21
C PRO A 51 -5.35 4.56 9.21
N HIS A 52 -5.87 4.11 10.34
CA HIS A 52 -6.25 4.99 11.44
C HIS A 52 -5.05 5.27 12.35
N SER A 53 -4.34 4.20 12.72
CA SER A 53 -3.20 4.28 13.65
C SER A 53 -2.03 3.43 13.19
N LYS A 54 -0.82 3.89 13.50
CA LYS A 54 0.45 3.20 13.21
C LYS A 54 1.35 3.19 14.44
N THR A 55 2.10 2.11 14.66
CA THR A 55 3.18 2.05 15.66
C THR A 55 4.55 1.92 14.98
N THR A 56 5.53 2.63 15.52
CA THR A 56 6.94 2.59 15.08
C THR A 56 7.79 1.65 15.94
N ASN A 57 7.30 1.23 17.12
CA ASN A 57 7.99 0.28 17.98
C ASN A 57 7.44 -1.13 17.72
N VAL A 58 7.89 -1.73 16.62
CA VAL A 58 7.37 -3.00 16.12
C VAL A 58 8.09 -4.22 16.69
N GLY A 59 9.07 -4.00 17.58
CA GLY A 59 9.83 -5.06 18.26
C GLY A 59 10.73 -5.86 17.31
N LYS A 60 11.06 -7.09 17.70
CA LYS A 60 12.03 -7.96 17.01
C LYS A 60 11.65 -8.33 15.56
N ASP A 61 10.39 -8.14 15.19
CA ASP A 61 9.81 -8.52 13.89
C ASP A 61 9.65 -7.34 12.92
N GLU A 62 10.33 -6.23 13.17
CA GLU A 62 10.23 -4.99 12.40
C GLU A 62 10.41 -5.18 10.88
N SER A 63 11.35 -6.04 10.48
CA SER A 63 11.67 -6.30 9.07
C SER A 63 10.49 -6.87 8.27
N LYS A 64 9.57 -7.60 8.93
CA LYS A 64 8.36 -8.14 8.27
C LYS A 64 7.44 -7.02 7.77
N TYR A 65 7.41 -5.89 8.47
CA TYR A 65 6.60 -4.72 8.14
C TYR A 65 7.27 -3.75 7.17
N GLN A 66 8.56 -3.94 6.90
CA GLN A 66 9.30 -3.15 5.90
C GLN A 66 9.11 -3.67 4.47
N LYS A 67 8.45 -4.80 4.27
CA LYS A 67 8.15 -5.34 2.93
C LYS A 67 7.26 -4.37 2.14
N ASN A 68 7.42 -4.37 0.82
CA ASN A 68 6.59 -3.55 -0.09
C ASN A 68 5.31 -4.26 -0.53
N TRP A 69 5.20 -5.55 -0.22
CA TRP A 69 4.11 -6.43 -0.60
C TRP A 69 3.82 -7.40 0.53
N SER A 70 2.59 -7.90 0.55
CA SER A 70 2.12 -9.03 1.35
C SER A 70 2.25 -8.83 2.86
N VAL A 71 1.91 -7.62 3.33
CA VAL A 71 1.81 -7.27 4.76
C VAL A 71 0.35 -7.03 5.15
N TYR A 72 -0.36 -6.21 4.38
CA TYR A 72 -1.76 -5.87 4.68
C TYR A 72 -2.66 -6.26 3.51
N GLY A 73 -3.65 -7.09 3.81
CA GLY A 73 -4.67 -7.51 2.88
C GLY A 73 -6.05 -6.94 3.23
N VAL A 74 -6.93 -6.90 2.23
CA VAL A 74 -8.33 -6.57 2.40
C VAL A 74 -9.21 -7.56 1.64
N LEU A 75 -10.32 -7.97 2.25
CA LEU A 75 -11.45 -8.61 1.60
C LEU A 75 -12.62 -7.62 1.57
N ILE A 76 -13.10 -7.31 0.36
CA ILE A 76 -14.21 -6.39 0.12
C ILE A 76 -15.33 -7.20 -0.50
N CYS A 77 -16.41 -7.41 0.24
CA CYS A 77 -17.65 -8.00 -0.26
C CYS A 77 -18.58 -6.86 -0.65
N TYR A 78 -19.15 -6.89 -1.85
CA TYR A 78 -20.05 -5.83 -2.29
C TYR A 78 -21.08 -6.32 -3.30
N THR A 79 -22.11 -5.52 -3.57
CA THR A 79 -23.13 -5.86 -4.57
C THR A 79 -23.17 -4.78 -5.65
N VAL A 80 -23.19 -5.19 -6.92
CA VAL A 80 -23.39 -4.30 -8.07
C VAL A 80 -24.58 -4.80 -8.86
N ASP A 81 -25.60 -3.95 -9.01
CA ASP A 81 -26.85 -4.28 -9.72
C ASP A 81 -27.46 -5.62 -9.24
N GLY A 82 -27.54 -5.80 -7.92
CA GLY A 82 -28.05 -7.01 -7.28
C GLY A 82 -27.11 -8.22 -7.32
N LYS A 83 -25.96 -8.15 -8.01
CA LYS A 83 -25.00 -9.25 -8.11
C LYS A 83 -23.88 -9.09 -7.08
N LYS A 84 -23.69 -10.12 -6.25
CA LYS A 84 -22.56 -10.20 -5.32
C LYS A 84 -21.23 -10.19 -6.07
N LYS A 85 -20.28 -9.43 -5.56
CA LYS A 85 -18.91 -9.26 -6.06
C LYS A 85 -17.96 -9.29 -4.87
N VAL A 86 -16.72 -9.70 -5.14
CA VAL A 86 -15.70 -9.83 -4.10
C VAL A 86 -14.33 -9.44 -4.63
N LYS A 87 -13.59 -8.68 -3.83
CA LYS A 87 -12.17 -8.38 -4.05
C LYS A 87 -11.38 -8.79 -2.82
N ARG A 88 -10.38 -9.66 -3.01
CA ARG A 88 -9.34 -9.91 -2.01
C ARG A 88 -8.02 -9.42 -2.56
N GLN A 89 -7.44 -8.40 -1.94
CA GLN A 89 -6.33 -7.63 -2.52
C GLN A 89 -5.26 -7.36 -1.47
N ASP A 90 -4.02 -7.24 -1.94
CA ASP A 90 -2.91 -6.71 -1.17
C ASP A 90 -2.93 -5.18 -1.25
N MET A 91 -2.90 -4.51 -0.11
CA MET A 91 -2.89 -3.05 0.01
C MET A 91 -1.52 -2.47 0.34
N THR A 92 -0.52 -3.32 0.61
CA THR A 92 0.75 -2.95 1.24
C THR A 92 1.47 -1.85 0.47
N PHE A 93 1.59 -2.02 -0.85
CA PHE A 93 2.31 -1.08 -1.70
C PHE A 93 1.67 0.31 -1.68
N ASP A 94 0.35 0.39 -1.86
CA ASP A 94 -0.39 1.66 -1.89
C ASP A 94 -0.34 2.34 -0.52
N LEU A 95 -0.56 1.59 0.56
CA LEU A 95 -0.49 2.13 1.92
C LEU A 95 0.89 2.72 2.25
N LYS A 96 1.97 2.16 1.70
CA LYS A 96 3.33 2.69 1.88
C LYS A 96 3.62 3.86 0.95
N LYS A 97 3.18 3.80 -0.30
CA LYS A 97 3.49 4.80 -1.33
C LYS A 97 2.70 6.09 -1.14
N GLN A 98 1.40 6.00 -0.90
CA GLN A 98 0.49 7.15 -0.87
C GLN A 98 -0.30 7.30 0.44
N GLY A 99 -0.21 6.33 1.36
CA GLY A 99 -0.86 6.39 2.67
C GLY A 99 -2.31 5.90 2.69
N TYR A 100 -2.87 5.52 1.56
CA TYR A 100 -4.22 4.96 1.43
C TYR A 100 -4.27 3.93 0.29
N TYR A 101 -5.22 3.02 0.37
CA TYR A 101 -5.57 2.08 -0.69
C TYR A 101 -6.86 2.53 -1.36
N GLU A 102 -6.92 2.43 -2.69
CA GLU A 102 -8.13 2.77 -3.45
C GLU A 102 -8.38 1.73 -4.55
N THR A 103 -9.63 1.29 -4.70
CA THR A 103 -10.03 0.44 -5.83
C THR A 103 -11.43 0.78 -6.33
N ILE A 104 -11.65 0.57 -7.62
CA ILE A 104 -12.96 0.77 -8.26
C ILE A 104 -13.89 -0.38 -7.89
N LEU A 105 -15.10 -0.06 -7.41
CA LEU A 105 -16.18 -1.02 -7.16
C LEU A 105 -17.14 -1.12 -8.35
N THR A 106 -17.50 0.02 -8.95
CA THR A 106 -18.38 0.09 -10.13
C THR A 106 -17.80 1.01 -11.19
N TYR A 107 -18.14 0.72 -12.45
CA TYR A 107 -17.83 1.59 -13.59
C TYR A 107 -19.12 2.24 -14.08
N GLY A 108 -19.02 3.50 -14.51
CA GLY A 108 -20.17 4.27 -14.96
C GLY A 108 -21.07 4.74 -13.81
N ASP A 109 -21.85 5.76 -14.13
CA ASP A 109 -22.86 6.41 -13.29
C ASP A 109 -24.10 5.53 -13.04
N ASN A 110 -24.47 4.70 -14.01
CA ASN A 110 -25.70 3.91 -13.96
C ASN A 110 -25.64 2.66 -13.07
N ALA A 111 -24.45 2.24 -12.64
CA ALA A 111 -24.27 1.03 -11.85
C ALA A 111 -24.62 1.27 -10.37
N SER A 112 -25.61 0.53 -9.86
CA SER A 112 -26.03 0.62 -8.47
C SER A 112 -25.09 -0.18 -7.56
N LEU A 113 -24.49 0.51 -6.59
CA LEU A 113 -23.67 -0.10 -5.54
C LEU A 113 -24.54 -0.34 -4.31
N GLY A 114 -24.72 -1.60 -3.94
CA GLY A 114 -25.44 -2.01 -2.74
C GLY A 114 -24.54 -2.10 -1.52
N VAL A 115 -24.88 -3.02 -0.60
CA VAL A 115 -24.13 -3.27 0.64
C VAL A 115 -22.66 -3.52 0.32
N VAL A 116 -21.78 -2.86 1.09
CA VAL A 116 -20.33 -3.05 1.09
C VAL A 116 -19.93 -3.51 2.49
N SER A 117 -19.09 -4.55 2.58
CA SER A 117 -18.42 -4.94 3.82
C SER A 117 -16.93 -5.12 3.55
N VAL A 118 -16.13 -4.78 4.56
CA VAL A 118 -14.67 -4.79 4.47
C VAL A 118 -14.09 -5.55 5.64
N THR A 119 -13.23 -6.51 5.35
CA THR A 119 -12.43 -7.24 6.34
C THR A 119 -10.96 -6.99 6.07
N TYR A 120 -10.27 -6.44 7.07
CA TYR A 120 -8.83 -6.21 7.03
C TYR A 120 -8.10 -7.40 7.63
N PHE A 121 -6.93 -7.74 7.10
CA PHE A 121 -6.11 -8.82 7.66
C PHE A 121 -4.61 -8.56 7.47
N ASN A 122 -3.81 -9.11 8.39
CA ASN A 122 -2.36 -9.00 8.38
C ASN A 122 -1.73 -10.29 7.84
N MET A 123 -1.13 -10.18 6.66
CA MET A 123 -0.57 -11.32 5.90
C MET A 123 0.75 -11.83 6.47
N VAL A 124 1.42 -11.09 7.35
CA VAL A 124 2.66 -11.53 8.01
C VAL A 124 2.45 -12.04 9.43
N GLU A 125 1.29 -11.76 10.04
CA GLU A 125 0.91 -12.27 11.36
C GLU A 125 0.02 -13.50 11.30
N GLN A 126 -0.71 -13.69 10.21
CA GLN A 126 -1.62 -14.82 10.00
C GLN A 126 -1.08 -15.74 8.90
N PRO A 127 -1.10 -17.07 9.09
CA PRO A 127 -0.76 -18.01 8.03
C PRO A 127 -1.77 -17.89 6.88
N LYS A 128 -1.35 -18.28 5.68
CA LYS A 128 -2.12 -18.03 4.44
C LYS A 128 -3.47 -18.74 4.43
N GLU A 129 -3.55 -19.86 5.13
CA GLU A 129 -4.72 -20.71 5.30
C GLU A 129 -5.84 -20.00 6.07
N ASP A 130 -5.47 -19.09 6.97
CA ASP A 130 -6.38 -18.31 7.82
C ASP A 130 -6.81 -16.98 7.18
N TRP A 131 -6.23 -16.61 6.04
CA TRP A 131 -6.63 -15.39 5.37
C TRP A 131 -8.10 -15.47 4.92
N PRO A 132 -8.88 -14.39 5.07
CA PRO A 132 -10.28 -14.37 4.64
C PRO A 132 -10.43 -14.83 3.20
N LYS A 133 -11.28 -15.82 2.96
CA LYS A 133 -11.48 -16.43 1.64
C LYS A 133 -12.51 -15.63 0.84
N LYS A 134 -12.51 -15.74 -0.49
CA LYS A 134 -13.48 -14.99 -1.31
C LYS A 134 -14.90 -15.52 -1.11
N GLU A 135 -14.98 -16.81 -0.83
CA GLU A 135 -16.19 -17.59 -0.63
C GLU A 135 -16.96 -17.15 0.62
N SER A 136 -16.33 -16.46 1.58
CA SER A 136 -17.02 -15.92 2.75
C SER A 136 -17.91 -14.71 2.44
N CYS A 137 -17.86 -14.19 1.20
CA CYS A 137 -18.77 -13.15 0.70
C CYS A 137 -20.04 -13.71 0.04
N LEU A 138 -20.16 -15.04 -0.09
CA LEU A 138 -21.23 -15.71 -0.84
C LEU A 138 -22.45 -16.03 0.02
#